data_AF-A0A8T3PM86-F1
#
_entry.id   AF-A0A8T3PM86-F1
#
_cell.length_a   1.000
_cell.length_b   1.000
_cell.length_c   1.000
_cell.angle_alpha   90.00
_cell.angle_beta   90.00
_cell.angle_gamma   90.00
#
_symmetry.space_group_name_H-M   'P 1'
#
loop_
_entity.id
_entity.type
_entity.pdbx_description
1 polymer ?
#
loop_
_entity_poly.entity_id
_entity_poly.type
_entity_poly.pdbx_seq_one_letter_code
_entity_poly.pdbx_strand_id
1 'polypeptide(L)'
;MVKIERKWKYQSYRPDPGSLAADPNPPKFVPWSPPGEETIDQGGTTGKLEFKKPPIKLDLKIQVTDGSPGRLDISAAMNLPGGKQFTNELQGWFVPAKLGEEVGESNPLVVRGSIVQTSAAPADPQPMYTTGFFVLEPLQ
;
A
#
# COMPACT_ATOMS: atom_id res chain seq x y z
N MET A 1 8.79 18.82 -5.35
CA MET A 1 8.37 17.97 -4.23
C MET A 1 6.92 17.54 -4.43
N VAL A 2 6.64 16.25 -4.46
CA VAL A 2 5.26 15.71 -4.60
C VAL A 2 4.50 15.99 -3.30
N LYS A 3 3.35 16.67 -3.37
CA LYS A 3 2.47 16.83 -2.20
C LYS A 3 1.70 15.54 -1.95
N ILE A 4 1.98 14.89 -0.83
CA ILE A 4 1.35 13.61 -0.46
C ILE A 4 0.29 13.74 0.64
N GLU A 5 0.26 14.88 1.34
CA GLU A 5 -0.78 15.21 2.32
C GLU A 5 -2.15 15.19 1.63
N ARG A 6 -3.00 14.22 2.00
CA ARG A 6 -4.38 14.00 1.53
C ARG A 6 -4.82 12.57 1.90
N LYS A 7 -6.01 12.21 1.46
CA LYS A 7 -6.51 10.84 1.47
C LYS A 7 -6.12 10.08 0.21
N TRP A 8 -5.83 8.80 0.41
CA TRP A 8 -5.46 7.84 -0.61
C TRP A 8 -6.26 6.56 -0.43
N LYS A 9 -6.62 5.92 -1.53
CA LYS A 9 -7.17 4.59 -1.56
C LYS A 9 -6.03 3.59 -1.66
N TYR A 10 -5.97 2.68 -0.70
CA TYR A 10 -5.00 1.59 -0.65
C TYR A 10 -5.60 0.29 -1.18
N GLN A 11 -4.85 -0.43 -2.01
CA GLN A 11 -5.19 -1.80 -2.40
C GLN A 11 -3.91 -2.63 -2.55
N SER A 12 -3.90 -3.81 -1.94
CA SER A 12 -2.83 -4.81 -2.13
C SER A 12 -3.26 -5.95 -3.03
N TYR A 13 -2.28 -6.57 -3.68
CA TYR A 13 -2.48 -7.64 -4.66
C TYR A 13 -1.53 -8.80 -4.40
N ARG A 14 -1.99 -9.99 -4.77
CA ARG A 14 -1.19 -11.22 -4.85
C ARG A 14 -1.36 -11.88 -6.21
N PRO A 15 -0.40 -12.72 -6.65
CA PRO A 15 -0.66 -13.63 -7.75
C PRO A 15 -1.93 -14.44 -7.47
N ASP A 16 -2.77 -14.59 -8.49
CA ASP A 16 -3.95 -15.45 -8.45
C ASP A 16 -3.48 -16.90 -8.24
N PRO A 17 -3.84 -17.56 -7.12
CA PRO A 17 -3.44 -18.94 -6.86
C PRO A 17 -3.82 -19.89 -7.99
N GLY A 18 -4.94 -19.62 -8.69
CA GLY A 18 -5.38 -20.41 -9.84
C GLY A 18 -4.53 -20.21 -11.09
N SER A 19 -3.82 -19.08 -11.21
CA SER A 19 -2.95 -18.77 -12.35
C SER A 19 -1.54 -19.34 -12.22
N LEU A 20 -1.11 -19.70 -11.00
CA LEU A 20 0.21 -20.30 -10.77
C LEU A 20 0.22 -21.80 -11.10
N ALA A 21 -0.94 -22.43 -11.24
CA ALA A 21 -1.09 -23.82 -11.64
C ALA A 21 -1.27 -23.92 -13.16
N ALA A 22 -0.16 -24.07 -13.88
CA ALA A 22 -0.10 -24.58 -15.26
C ALA A 22 -0.62 -23.69 -16.42
N ASP A 23 -0.71 -22.36 -16.28
CA ASP A 23 -1.02 -21.46 -17.40
C ASP A 23 0.27 -20.86 -18.02
N PRO A 24 0.51 -20.94 -19.35
CA PRO A 24 1.61 -20.23 -20.01
C PRO A 24 1.44 -18.70 -20.04
N ASN A 25 0.26 -18.17 -19.70
CA ASN A 25 0.02 -16.74 -19.63
C ASN A 25 0.63 -16.12 -18.36
N PRO A 26 0.98 -14.81 -18.39
CA PRO A 26 1.45 -14.11 -17.20
C PRO A 26 0.46 -14.25 -16.03
N PRO A 27 0.95 -14.47 -14.81
CA PRO A 27 0.09 -14.65 -13.64
C PRO A 27 -0.80 -13.42 -13.47
N LYS A 28 -2.09 -13.66 -13.26
CA LYS A 28 -3.05 -12.60 -12.96
C LYS A 28 -2.84 -12.15 -11.52
N PHE A 29 -3.08 -10.88 -11.24
CA PHE A 29 -3.04 -10.35 -9.87
C PHE A 29 -4.46 -10.12 -9.39
N VAL A 30 -4.77 -10.62 -8.20
CA VAL A 30 -6.07 -10.43 -7.54
C VAL A 30 -5.90 -9.64 -6.24
N PRO A 31 -6.93 -8.88 -5.82
CA PRO A 31 -6.93 -8.22 -4.52
C PRO A 31 -6.60 -9.21 -3.41
N TRP A 32 -5.62 -8.87 -2.57
CA TRP A 32 -5.23 -9.67 -1.41
C TRP A 32 -5.95 -9.17 -0.15
N SER A 33 -5.92 -7.86 0.09
CA SER A 33 -6.67 -7.23 1.17
C SER A 33 -8.00 -6.65 0.68
N PRO A 34 -8.97 -6.39 1.57
CA PRO A 34 -9.99 -5.38 1.34
C PRO A 34 -9.34 -4.03 0.97
N PRO A 35 -10.07 -3.13 0.29
CA PRO A 35 -9.59 -1.77 0.06
C PRO A 35 -9.46 -1.04 1.40
N GLY A 36 -8.35 -0.31 1.56
CA GLY A 36 -8.07 0.55 2.70
C GLY A 36 -8.17 2.04 2.33
N GLU A 37 -8.30 2.88 3.33
CA GLU A 37 -8.19 4.34 3.21
C GLU A 37 -6.97 4.79 4.01
N GLU A 38 -6.00 5.37 3.32
CA GLU A 38 -4.82 5.98 3.91
C GLU A 38 -5.05 7.49 4.01
N THR A 39 -4.90 8.04 5.21
CA THR A 39 -4.90 9.49 5.45
C THR A 39 -3.50 9.90 5.84
N ILE A 40 -2.88 10.75 5.02
CA ILE A 40 -1.54 11.31 5.26
C ILE A 40 -1.72 12.72 5.83
N ASP A 41 -1.14 12.95 7.01
CA ASP A 41 -1.27 14.19 7.75
C ASP A 41 -0.51 15.34 7.09
N GLN A 42 -0.79 16.57 7.54
CA GLN A 42 -0.08 17.77 7.10
C GLN A 42 1.44 17.59 7.29
N GLY A 43 2.20 17.95 6.26
CA GLY A 43 3.66 17.77 6.25
C GLY A 43 4.13 16.39 5.80
N GLY A 44 3.23 15.41 5.58
CA GLY A 44 3.52 14.21 4.81
C GLY A 44 4.45 13.18 5.46
N THR A 45 4.65 13.22 6.77
CA THR A 45 5.56 12.30 7.48
C THR A 45 4.86 11.27 8.36
N THR A 46 3.56 11.47 8.64
CA THR A 46 2.72 10.57 9.44
C THR A 46 1.36 10.41 8.81
N GLY A 47 0.63 9.38 9.24
CA GLY A 47 -0.73 9.16 8.80
C GLY A 47 -1.36 7.92 9.44
N LYS A 48 -2.49 7.49 8.87
CA LYS A 48 -3.19 6.27 9.26
C LYS A 48 -3.67 5.50 8.04
N LEU A 49 -3.56 4.18 8.08
CA LEU A 49 -4.21 3.27 7.14
C LEU A 49 -5.34 2.52 7.84
N GLU A 50 -6.57 2.69 7.33
CA GLU A 50 -7.76 2.07 7.90
C GLU A 50 -8.40 1.09 6.92
N PHE A 51 -8.69 -0.12 7.40
CA PHE A 51 -9.55 -1.09 6.72
C PHE A 51 -10.88 -1.15 7.45
N LYS A 52 -12.01 -1.14 6.73
CA LYS A 52 -13.34 -1.13 7.36
C LYS A 52 -13.85 -2.53 7.72
N LYS A 53 -13.39 -3.58 7.02
CA LYS A 53 -13.89 -4.95 7.15
C LYS A 53 -12.78 -5.98 6.89
N PRO A 54 -12.23 -6.66 7.91
CA PRO A 54 -12.40 -6.35 9.34
C PRO A 54 -11.83 -4.96 9.69
N PRO A 55 -12.30 -4.33 10.79
CA PRO A 55 -11.77 -3.04 11.22
C PRO A 55 -10.32 -3.16 11.69
N ILE A 56 -9.40 -2.54 10.98
CA ILE A 56 -7.97 -2.48 11.31
C ILE A 56 -7.51 -1.04 11.15
N LYS A 57 -6.66 -0.57 12.05
CA LYS A 57 -6.01 0.74 11.95
C LYS A 57 -4.53 0.57 12.18
N LEU A 58 -3.74 1.12 11.27
CA LEU A 58 -2.28 1.13 11.32
C LEU A 58 -1.84 2.59 11.37
N ASP A 59 -0.94 2.90 12.30
CA ASP A 59 -0.23 4.18 12.32
C ASP A 59 0.89 4.13 11.29
N LEU A 60 1.05 5.22 10.53
CA LEU A 60 2.02 5.32 9.44
C LEU A 60 3.15 6.25 9.81
N LYS A 61 4.38 5.84 9.47
CA LYS A 61 5.55 6.72 9.35
C LYS A 61 5.98 6.73 7.89
N ILE A 62 6.13 7.91 7.33
CA ILE A 62 6.24 8.12 5.89
C ILE A 62 7.51 8.90 5.58
N GLN A 63 8.23 8.44 4.56
CA GLN A 63 9.36 9.15 3.99
C GLN A 63 9.18 9.26 2.48
N VAL A 64 9.30 10.48 1.96
CA VAL A 64 9.35 10.75 0.52
C VAL A 64 10.77 11.13 0.16
N THR A 65 11.33 10.42 -0.83
CA THR A 65 12.61 10.79 -1.42
C THR A 65 12.36 11.40 -2.79
N ASP A 66 12.80 12.65 -2.96
CA ASP A 66 12.75 13.34 -4.25
C ASP A 66 13.67 12.64 -5.27
N GLY A 67 13.24 12.57 -6.53
CA GLY A 67 13.96 11.87 -7.60
C GLY A 67 13.11 11.76 -8.87
N SER A 68 13.65 11.08 -9.89
CA SER A 68 12.91 10.73 -11.11
C SER A 68 13.09 9.23 -11.42
N PRO A 69 12.14 8.36 -10.99
CA PRO A 69 10.92 8.69 -10.25
C PRO A 69 11.18 8.98 -8.76
N GLY A 70 10.34 9.83 -8.16
CA GLY A 70 10.30 10.00 -6.71
C GLY A 70 9.82 8.71 -6.03
N ARG A 71 10.24 8.51 -4.78
CA ARG A 71 9.98 7.29 -4.02
C ARG A 71 9.23 7.58 -2.73
N LEU A 72 8.38 6.65 -2.31
CA LEU A 72 7.66 6.63 -1.06
C LEU A 72 8.03 5.38 -0.26
N ASP A 73 8.42 5.58 0.99
CA ASP A 73 8.67 4.51 1.96
C ASP A 73 7.71 4.71 3.15
N ILE A 74 7.00 3.66 3.55
CA ILE A 74 6.02 3.69 4.65
C ILE A 74 6.26 2.54 5.61
N SER A 75 6.42 2.84 6.89
CA SER A 75 6.29 1.85 7.97
C SER A 75 4.89 1.96 8.56
N ALA A 76 4.09 0.90 8.42
CA ALA A 76 2.72 0.82 8.87
C ALA A 76 2.60 -0.15 10.05
N ALA A 77 2.24 0.35 11.23
CA ALA A 77 2.29 -0.44 12.46
C ALA A 77 1.01 -0.37 13.30
N MET A 78 0.74 -1.43 14.07
CA MET A 78 -0.21 -1.40 15.18
C MET A 78 0.29 -2.24 16.35
N ASN A 79 -0.15 -1.86 17.55
CA ASN A 79 0.09 -2.66 18.75
C ASN A 79 -0.94 -3.79 18.84
N LEU A 80 -0.46 -5.00 19.05
CA LEU A 80 -1.27 -6.18 19.33
C LEU A 80 -1.39 -6.39 20.85
N PRO A 81 -2.41 -7.13 21.31
CA PRO A 81 -2.50 -7.57 22.70
C PRO A 81 -1.22 -8.29 23.15
N GLY A 82 -0.86 -8.10 24.43
CA GLY A 82 0.35 -8.72 25.01
C GLY A 82 1.67 -8.06 24.61
N GLY A 83 1.63 -6.80 24.15
CA GLY A 83 2.82 -5.98 23.88
C GLY A 83 3.58 -6.33 22.59
N LYS A 84 2.99 -7.17 21.73
CA LYS A 84 3.54 -7.46 20.40
C LYS A 84 3.21 -6.33 19.43
N GLN A 85 4.00 -6.18 18.37
CA GLN A 85 3.74 -5.21 17.31
C GLN A 85 3.54 -5.93 15.97
N PHE A 86 2.52 -5.51 15.23
CA PHE A 86 2.35 -5.85 13.81
C PHE A 86 2.89 -4.69 12.97
N THR A 87 3.73 -4.98 11.98
CA THR A 87 4.39 -4.00 11.14
C THR A 87 4.45 -4.48 9.69
N ASN A 88 4.16 -3.58 8.76
CA ASN A 88 4.45 -3.75 7.34
C ASN A 88 5.33 -2.60 6.86
N GLU A 89 6.26 -2.92 5.97
CA GLU A 89 7.08 -1.95 5.27
C GLU A 89 6.64 -1.91 3.80
N LEU A 90 6.32 -0.71 3.32
CA LEU A 90 5.89 -0.46 1.96
C LEU A 90 6.93 0.41 1.27
N GLN A 91 7.27 0.06 0.04
CA GLN A 91 8.17 0.84 -0.80
C GLN A 91 7.58 0.97 -2.19
N GLY A 92 7.43 2.19 -2.70
CA GLY A 92 6.83 2.44 -4.01
C GLY A 92 7.35 3.68 -4.69
N TRP A 93 6.97 3.84 -5.95
CA TRP A 93 7.37 4.96 -6.79
C TRP A 93 6.15 5.75 -7.24
N PHE A 94 6.31 7.07 -7.33
CA PHE A 94 5.34 7.94 -7.97
C PHE A 94 5.41 7.74 -9.48
N VAL A 95 4.30 7.29 -10.05
CA VAL A 95 4.16 7.05 -11.49
C VAL A 95 2.80 7.56 -11.96
N PRO A 96 2.63 7.87 -13.25
CA PRO A 96 1.31 8.20 -13.79
C PRO A 96 0.34 7.00 -13.65
N ALA A 97 -0.93 7.28 -13.38
CA ALA A 97 -1.99 6.26 -13.34
C ALA A 97 -2.04 5.46 -14.66
N LYS A 98 -1.87 6.13 -15.80
CA LYS A 98 -1.72 5.55 -17.13
C LYS A 98 -0.27 5.71 -17.58
N LEU A 99 0.45 4.59 -17.62
CA LEU A 99 1.86 4.58 -18.01
C LEU A 99 2.01 5.01 -19.48
N GLY A 100 3.04 5.83 -19.74
CA GLY A 100 3.30 6.37 -21.07
C GLY A 100 2.49 7.63 -21.43
N GLU A 101 1.57 8.05 -20.57
CA GLU A 101 0.83 9.32 -20.71
C GLU A 101 1.37 10.38 -19.73
N GLU A 102 1.24 11.66 -20.10
CA GLU A 102 1.65 12.78 -19.24
C GLU A 102 0.82 12.87 -17.96
N VAL A 103 1.43 13.37 -16.88
CA VAL A 103 0.75 13.57 -15.59
C VAL A 103 -0.18 14.78 -15.68
N GLY A 104 -1.43 14.61 -15.26
CA GLY A 104 -2.43 15.68 -15.23
C GLY A 104 -3.66 15.30 -14.41
N GLU A 105 -4.72 16.11 -14.46
CA GLU A 105 -5.96 15.86 -13.71
C GLU A 105 -6.62 14.52 -14.07
N SER A 106 -6.62 14.17 -15.36
CA SER A 106 -7.14 12.90 -15.89
C SER A 106 -6.16 11.73 -15.79
N ASN A 107 -4.92 12.00 -15.38
CA ASN A 107 -3.85 11.03 -15.22
C ASN A 107 -2.97 11.38 -14.01
N PRO A 108 -3.50 11.26 -12.78
CA PRO A 108 -2.79 11.69 -11.59
C PRO A 108 -1.59 10.79 -11.29
N LEU A 109 -0.66 11.29 -10.47
CA LEU A 109 0.34 10.44 -9.85
C LEU A 109 -0.32 9.46 -8.87
N VAL A 110 0.03 8.20 -9.03
CA VAL A 110 -0.27 7.11 -8.11
C VAL A 110 1.05 6.57 -7.54
N VAL A 111 0.98 5.83 -6.43
CA VAL A 111 2.12 5.08 -5.92
C VAL A 111 1.92 3.63 -6.29
N ARG A 112 2.93 3.01 -6.91
CA ARG A 112 2.97 1.56 -7.16
C ARG A 112 4.22 1.00 -6.51
N GLY A 113 4.09 -0.12 -5.81
CA GLY A 113 5.19 -0.64 -5.02
C GLY A 113 4.98 -2.03 -4.49
N SER A 114 5.87 -2.43 -3.58
CA SER A 114 5.78 -3.69 -2.84
C SER A 114 5.59 -3.45 -1.35
N ILE A 115 4.83 -4.34 -0.73
CA ILE A 115 4.64 -4.44 0.72
C ILE A 115 5.33 -5.70 1.22
N VAL A 116 5.94 -5.63 2.40
CA VAL A 116 6.50 -6.76 3.13
C VAL A 116 6.03 -6.69 4.57
N GLN A 117 5.39 -7.75 5.06
CA GLN A 117 5.11 -7.91 6.48
C GLN A 117 6.40 -8.25 7.24
N THR A 118 6.77 -7.44 8.22
CA THR A 118 8.06 -7.56 8.94
C THR A 118 7.92 -8.09 10.37
N SER A 119 6.70 -8.32 10.86
CA SER A 119 6.49 -8.87 12.21
C SER A 119 5.28 -9.82 12.31
N ALA A 120 4.98 -10.30 13.52
CA ALA A 120 3.95 -11.32 13.78
C ALA A 120 2.55 -10.87 13.34
N ALA A 121 1.80 -11.74 12.66
CA ALA A 121 0.42 -11.48 12.27
C ALA A 121 -0.54 -11.52 13.49
N PRO A 122 -1.66 -10.76 13.47
CA PRO A 122 -2.78 -11.05 14.36
C PRO A 122 -3.24 -12.50 14.17
N ALA A 123 -3.72 -13.14 15.24
CA ALA A 123 -4.42 -14.42 15.10
C ALA A 123 -5.60 -14.25 14.11
N ASP A 124 -5.83 -15.26 13.27
CA ASP A 124 -6.85 -15.36 12.20
C ASP A 124 -8.16 -14.58 12.43
N PRO A 125 -8.81 -14.03 11.38
CA PRO A 125 -8.61 -14.30 9.95
C PRO A 125 -8.07 -13.06 9.24
N GLN A 126 -6.74 -12.90 9.22
CA GLN A 126 -6.11 -11.85 8.43
C GLN A 126 -4.90 -12.42 7.69
N PRO A 127 -4.61 -11.93 6.48
CA PRO A 127 -3.55 -12.49 5.69
C PRO A 127 -2.21 -12.35 6.43
N MET A 128 -1.67 -13.49 6.86
CA MET A 128 -0.32 -13.60 7.39
C MET A 128 0.67 -13.48 6.24
N TYR A 129 1.81 -12.82 6.48
CA TYR A 129 2.89 -12.67 5.52
C TYR A 129 2.49 -11.92 4.24
N THR A 130 1.86 -10.73 4.38
CA THR A 130 1.56 -9.85 3.23
C THR A 130 2.84 -9.35 2.56
N THR A 131 3.38 -10.17 1.67
CA THR A 131 4.48 -9.83 0.77
C THR A 131 3.96 -9.81 -0.66
N GLY A 132 3.72 -8.63 -1.21
CA GLY A 132 3.07 -8.50 -2.50
C GLY A 132 3.17 -7.09 -3.07
N PHE A 133 2.29 -6.78 -4.00
CA PHE A 133 2.23 -5.46 -4.63
C PHE A 133 1.14 -4.60 -4.00
N PHE A 134 1.31 -3.29 -4.00
CA PHE A 134 0.27 -2.35 -3.60
C PHE A 134 0.15 -1.19 -4.57
N VAL A 135 -1.01 -0.54 -4.53
CA VAL A 135 -1.27 0.72 -5.22
C VAL A 135 -1.89 1.71 -4.24
N LEU A 136 -1.42 2.96 -4.27
CA LEU A 136 -2.09 4.11 -3.66
C LEU A 136 -2.62 5.03 -4.76
N GLU A 137 -3.93 5.23 -4.76
CA GLU A 137 -4.63 6.14 -5.66
C GLU A 137 -5.12 7.36 -4.88
N PRO A 138 -4.89 8.59 -5.34
CA PRO A 138 -5.39 9.75 -4.62
C PRO A 138 -6.92 9.77 -4.62
N LEU A 139 -7.51 9.99 -3.46
CA LEU A 139 -8.95 10.25 -3.37
C LEU A 139 -9.20 11.72 -3.71
N GLN A 140 -10.26 11.97 -4.48
CA GLN A 140 -10.75 13.32 -4.78
C GLN A 140 -11.35 13.97 -3.53
#